data_AF-A0A0F2N8Y9-F1
#
_entry.id   AF-A0A0F2N8Y9-F1
#
_cell.length_a   1.000
_cell.length_b   1.000
_cell.length_c   1.000
_cell.angle_alpha   90.00
_cell.angle_beta   90.00
_cell.angle_gamma   90.00
#
_symmetry.space_group_name_H-M   'P 1'
#
loop_
_entity.id
_entity.type
_entity.pdbx_description
1 polymer ?
#
loop_
_entity_poly.entity_id
_entity_poly.type
_entity_poly.pdbx_seq_one_letter_code
_entity_poly.pdbx_strand_id
1 'polypeptide(L)' 'MSNQSVDAGKNGKKRDPDLAAAEIAMKRAAQKARERARQVCSGVAVLKDGKIVEERQDSNQGLFK' A
#
# COMPACT_ATOMS: atom_id res chain seq x y z
N MET A 1 0.97 13.56 -28.42
CA MET A 1 0.79 12.88 -27.12
C MET A 1 2.18 12.69 -26.52
N SER A 2 2.67 13.68 -25.77
CA SER A 2 4.03 13.69 -25.22
C SER A 2 4.08 12.97 -23.87
N ASN A 3 4.79 11.84 -23.82
CA ASN A 3 5.15 11.16 -22.58
C ASN A 3 6.14 12.03 -21.79
N GLN A 4 5.63 12.89 -20.91
CA GLN A 4 6.45 13.51 -19.87
C GLN A 4 6.72 12.45 -18.79
N SER A 5 7.83 11.75 -18.92
CA SER A 5 8.46 11.06 -17.80
C SER A 5 8.86 12.11 -16.78
N VAL A 6 8.14 12.15 -15.66
CA VAL A 6 8.49 12.96 -14.50
C VAL A 6 9.85 12.49 -13.97
N ASP A 7 10.90 13.18 -14.40
CA ASP A 7 12.23 13.06 -13.82
C ASP A 7 12.11 13.57 -12.38
N ALA A 8 11.87 12.63 -11.46
CA ALA A 8 11.78 12.89 -10.03
C ALA A 8 13.18 13.29 -9.56
N GLY A 9 13.39 14.60 -9.48
CA GLY A 9 14.66 15.26 -9.23
C GLY A 9 15.59 14.51 -8.26
N LYS A 10 16.67 13.98 -8.83
CA LYS A 10 17.89 13.56 -8.13
C LYS A 10 18.70 14.77 -7.65
N ASN A 11 18.07 15.65 -6.88
CA ASN A 11 18.78 16.69 -6.14
C ASN A 11 18.60 16.38 -4.66
N GLY A 12 19.70 16.20 -3.93
CA GLY A 12 19.77 15.79 -2.51
C GLY A 12 19.16 16.79 -1.51
N LYS A 13 17.99 17.34 -1.81
CA LYS A 13 17.16 18.11 -0.89
C LYS A 13 16.57 17.11 0.11
N LYS A 14 16.77 17.38 1.40
CA LYS A 14 16.05 16.70 2.47
C LYS A 14 14.57 16.72 2.10
N ARG A 15 13.95 15.53 2.09
CA ARG A 15 12.54 15.34 1.80
C ARG A 15 11.74 16.23 2.75
N ASP A 16 10.73 16.92 2.24
CA ASP A 16 9.89 17.78 3.06
C ASP A 16 9.40 17.00 4.30
N PRO A 17 9.58 17.53 5.52
CA PRO A 17 9.24 16.82 6.74
C PRO A 17 7.76 16.42 6.80
N ASP A 18 6.87 17.22 6.22
CA ASP A 18 5.43 16.91 6.18
C ASP A 18 5.16 15.76 5.21
N LEU A 19 5.84 15.74 4.05
CA LEU A 19 5.74 14.63 3.11
C LEU A 19 6.30 13.33 3.71
N ALA A 20 7.39 13.40 4.47
CA ALA A 20 7.96 12.26 5.16
C ALA A 20 6.99 11.72 6.24
N ALA A 21 6.36 12.61 7.01
CA ALA A 21 5.36 12.23 8.00
C ALA A 21 4.10 11.61 7.35
N ALA A 22 3.64 12.17 6.23
CA ALA A 22 2.50 11.65 5.48
C ALA A 22 2.75 10.22 4.95
N GLU A 23 3.94 9.95 4.43
CA GLU A 23 4.32 8.60 3.97
C GLU A 23 4.27 7.60 5.12
N ILE A 24 4.79 7.97 6.30
CA ILE A 24 4.76 7.13 7.50
C ILE A 24 3.31 6.88 7.95
N ALA A 25 2.47 7.92 7.94
CA ALA A 25 1.06 7.80 8.31
C ALA A 25 0.31 6.86 7.37
N MET A 26 0.52 6.96 6.06
CA MET A 26 -0.09 6.08 5.07
C MET A 26 0.36 4.61 5.26
N LYS A 27 1.65 4.37 5.49
CA LYS A 27 2.17 3.02 5.78
C LYS A 27 1.52 2.41 7.01
N ARG A 28 1.38 3.18 8.10
CA ARG A 28 0.70 2.75 9.33
C ARG A 28 -0.77 2.46 9.10
N ALA A 29 -1.48 3.31 8.36
CA ALA A 29 -2.88 3.11 8.03
C ALA A 29 -3.11 1.81 7.24
N ALA A 30 -2.25 1.55 6.23
CA ALA A 30 -2.31 0.32 5.45
C ALA A 30 -2.05 -0.94 6.31
N GLN A 31 -1.07 -0.90 7.21
CA GLN A 31 -0.80 -1.99 8.15
C GLN A 31 -2.01 -2.26 9.05
N LYS A 32 -2.59 -1.21 9.64
CA LYS A 32 -3.77 -1.32 10.51
C LYS A 32 -5.01 -1.82 9.78
N ALA A 33 -5.21 -1.43 8.52
CA ALA A 33 -6.30 -1.95 7.68
C ALA A 33 -6.17 -3.46 7.48
N ARG A 34 -4.95 -3.95 7.18
CA ARG A 34 -4.67 -5.39 7.06
C ARG A 34 -4.84 -6.13 8.39
N GLU A 35 -4.39 -5.56 9.50
CA GLU A 35 -4.62 -6.14 10.83
C GLU A 35 -6.10 -6.29 11.16
N ARG A 36 -6.90 -5.26 10.90
CA ARG A 36 -8.34 -5.33 11.13
C ARG A 36 -9.02 -6.33 10.22
N ALA A 37 -8.65 -6.36 8.95
CA ALA A 37 -9.16 -7.33 7.99
C ALA A 37 -8.88 -8.78 8.45
N ARG A 38 -7.68 -9.05 9.01
CA ARG A 38 -7.37 -10.32 9.65
C ARG A 38 -8.26 -10.63 10.85
N GLN A 39 -8.50 -9.66 11.73
CA GLN A 39 -9.33 -9.85 12.93
C GLN A 39 -10.79 -10.19 12.59
N VAL A 40 -11.32 -9.61 11.52
CA VAL A 40 -12.73 -9.80 11.12
C VAL A 40 -12.92 -10.79 9.97
N CYS A 41 -11.87 -11.54 9.60
CA CYS A 41 -11.86 -12.44 8.43
C CYS A 41 -12.41 -11.78 7.15
N SER A 42 -12.09 -10.50 6.94
CA SER A 42 -12.55 -9.69 5.80
C SER A 42 -11.38 -9.38 4.85
N GLY A 43 -11.69 -8.96 3.63
CA GLY A 43 -10.70 -8.51 2.65
C GLY A 43 -10.27 -7.06 2.84
N VAL A 44 -9.14 -6.69 2.22
CA VAL A 44 -8.67 -5.29 2.09
C VAL A 44 -8.74 -4.88 0.63
N ALA A 45 -9.40 -3.77 0.32
CA ALA A 45 -9.34 -3.19 -1.02
C ALA A 45 -8.01 -2.45 -1.24
N VAL A 46 -7.31 -2.76 -2.33
CA VAL A 46 -6.01 -2.19 -2.70
C VAL A 46 -6.06 -1.69 -4.13
N LEU A 47 -5.50 -0.50 -4.38
CA LEU A 47 -5.29 -0.01 -5.74
C LEU A 47 -3.96 -0.56 -6.27
N LYS A 48 -4.04 -1.45 -7.25
CA LYS A 48 -2.87 -2.07 -7.90
C LYS A 48 -3.00 -1.89 -9.40
N ASP A 49 -1.96 -1.33 -10.03
CA ASP A 49 -1.91 -1.10 -11.49
C ASP A 49 -3.14 -0.33 -12.02
N GLY A 50 -3.61 0.66 -11.24
CA GLY A 50 -4.78 1.47 -11.58
C GLY A 50 -6.14 0.76 -11.41
N LYS A 51 -6.17 -0.46 -10.88
CA LYS A 51 -7.38 -1.24 -10.62
C LYS A 51 -7.57 -1.45 -9.12
N ILE A 52 -8.82 -1.38 -8.66
CA ILE A 52 -9.17 -1.77 -7.29
C ILE A 52 -9.28 -3.29 -7.25
N VAL A 53 -8.50 -3.92 -6.37
CA VAL A 53 -8.44 -5.38 -6.17
C VAL A 53 -8.68 -5.67 -4.69
N GLU A 54 -9.39 -6.74 -4.37
CA GLU A 54 -9.54 -7.21 -3.00
C GLU A 54 -8.42 -8.21 -2.66
N GLU A 55 -7.61 -7.90 -1.65
CA GLU A 55 -6.67 -8.84 -1.05
C GLU A 55 -7.35 -9.53 0.14
N ARG A 56 -7.51 -10.87 0.07
CA ARG A 56 -7.81 -11.69 1.24
C ARG A 56 -6.60 -12.54 1.60
N GLN A 57 -6.38 -12.74 2.89
CA GLN A 57 -5.51 -13.84 3.30
C GLN A 57 -6.28 -15.13 3.08
N ASP A 58 -5.91 -15.88 2.03
CA ASP A 58 -6.42 -17.24 1.86
C ASP A 58 -6.09 -18.03 3.12
N SER A 59 -7.11 -18.50 3.83
CA SER A 59 -6.96 -19.45 4.93
C SER A 59 -6.52 -20.84 4.45
N ASN A 60 -6.07 -20.98 3.19
CA ASN A 60 -5.76 -22.25 2.55
C ASN A 60 -4.27 -22.41 2.18
N GLN A 61 -3.39 -22.22 3.16
CA GLN A 61 -2.02 -22.75 3.12
C GLN A 61 -1.74 -23.67 4.32
N GLY A 62 -2.63 -24.64 4.57
CA GLY A 62 -2.41 -25.57 5.68
C GLY A 62 -3.33 -26.78 5.81
N LEU A 63 -4.02 -27.23 4.75
CA LEU A 63 -4.83 -28.45 4.83
C LEU A 63 -4.41 -29.46 3.73
N PHE A 64 -3.97 -30.63 4.22
CA PHE A 64 -3.62 -31.89 3.54
C PHE A 64 -2.17 -32.08 3.07
N LYS A 65 -1.34 -32.55 4.02
CA LYS A 65 -0.50 -33.76 3.84
C LYS A 65 -0.49 -34.56 5.12
#